data_AF-A0A2N9VQQ6-F1
#
_entry.id   AF-A0A2N9VQQ6-F1
#
_cell.length_a   1.000
_cell.length_b   1.000
_cell.length_c   1.000
_cell.angle_alpha   90.00
_cell.angle_beta   90.00
_cell.angle_gamma   90.00
#
_symmetry.space_group_name_H-M   'P 1'
#
loop_
_entity.id
_entity.type
_entity.pdbx_description
1 polymer ?
#
loop_
_entity_poly.entity_id
_entity_poly.type
_entity_poly.pdbx_seq_one_letter_code
_entity_poly.pdbx_strand_id
1 'polypeptide(L)'
;MPSREETITSCKTLIDLHFRNIEKSQRRLFELRTSLGASAGDDIAFNKSLIEDEIWEIHKLEVLIKRLEQSQRNDAQLLRRMVRLGGSFWLNRKTQ
;
A
#
# COMPACT_ATOMS: atom_id res chain seq x y z
N MET A 1 9.60 17.23 1.87
CA MET A 1 8.71 16.23 1.25
C MET A 1 9.34 14.88 1.51
N PRO A 2 8.62 13.90 2.08
CA PRO A 2 9.18 12.58 2.35
C PRO A 2 9.65 11.93 1.05
N SER A 3 10.69 11.10 1.13
CA SER A 3 11.14 10.34 -0.03
C SER A 3 10.06 9.32 -0.44
N ARG A 4 10.10 8.89 -1.69
CA ARG A 4 9.21 7.84 -2.18
C ARG A 4 9.37 6.55 -1.38
N GLU A 5 10.60 6.18 -1.06
CA GLU A 5 10.93 4.98 -0.31
C GLU A 5 10.42 5.08 1.14
N GLU A 6 10.54 6.25 1.76
CA GLU A 6 9.89 6.55 3.04
C GLU A 6 8.38 6.40 2.93
N THR A 7 7.77 6.93 1.85
CA THR A 7 6.31 6.84 1.64
C THR A 7 5.84 5.40 1.49
N ILE A 8 6.53 4.57 0.69
CA ILE A 8 6.22 3.14 0.55
C ILE A 8 6.36 2.42 1.89
N THR A 9 7.42 2.72 2.64
CA THR A 9 7.66 2.12 3.96
C THR A 9 6.55 2.50 4.93
N SER A 10 6.16 3.77 4.99
CA SER A 10 5.03 4.23 5.81
C SER A 10 3.71 3.56 5.40
N CYS A 11 3.44 3.41 4.10
CA CYS A 11 2.25 2.69 3.64
C CYS A 11 2.25 1.23 4.08
N LYS A 12 3.39 0.55 4.04
CA LYS A 12 3.52 -0.84 4.53
C LYS A 12 3.27 -0.93 6.04
N THR A 13 3.83 -0.01 6.82
CA THR A 13 3.57 0.04 8.27
C THR A 13 2.09 0.30 8.58
N LEU A 14 1.40 1.13 7.79
CA LEU A 14 -0.03 1.34 7.94
C LEU A 14 -0.83 0.09 7.58
N ILE A 15 -0.45 -0.65 6.53
CA ILE A 15 -1.08 -1.94 6.20
C ILE A 15 -0.96 -2.92 7.37
N ASP A 16 0.22 -3.01 8.00
CA ASP A 16 0.42 -3.86 9.18
C ASP A 16 -0.48 -3.46 10.36
N LEU A 17 -0.72 -2.15 10.54
CA LEU A 17 -1.63 -1.64 11.56
C LEU A 17 -3.09 -2.05 11.26
N HIS A 18 -3.55 -1.89 10.02
CA HIS A 18 -4.88 -2.29 9.59
C HIS A 18 -5.10 -3.80 9.77
N PHE A 19 -4.10 -4.64 9.46
CA PHE A 19 -4.18 -6.08 9.75
C PHE A 19 -4.35 -6.38 11.24
N ARG A 20 -3.65 -5.67 12.13
CA ARG A 20 -3.83 -5.84 13.59
C ARG A 20 -5.23 -5.43 14.05
N ASN A 21 -5.82 -4.40 13.46
CA ASN A 21 -7.19 -3.98 13.76
C ASN A 21 -8.22 -5.03 13.30
N ILE A 22 -8.00 -5.64 12.13
CA ILE A 22 -8.80 -6.77 11.64
C ILE A 22 -8.72 -7.94 12.63
N GLU A 23 -7.52 -8.35 13.05
CA GLU A 23 -7.36 -9.44 14.01
C GLU A 23 -8.10 -9.16 15.33
N LYS A 24 -8.04 -7.92 15.82
CA LYS A 24 -8.75 -7.51 17.04
C LYS A 24 -10.27 -7.63 16.86
N SER A 25 -10.80 -7.16 15.74
CA SER A 25 -12.23 -7.24 15.42
C SER A 25 -12.69 -8.69 15.21
N GLN A 26 -11.85 -9.54 14.61
CA GLN A 26 -12.11 -10.97 14.47
C GLN A 26 -12.13 -11.69 15.83
N ARG A 27 -11.20 -11.38 16.74
CA ARG A 27 -11.22 -11.92 18.11
C ARG A 27 -12.50 -11.50 18.84
N ARG A 28 -12.91 -10.23 18.71
CA ARG A 28 -14.15 -9.76 19.31
C ARG A 28 -15.39 -10.47 18.75
N LEU A 29 -15.44 -10.71 17.45
CA LEU A 29 -16.49 -11.52 16.83
C LEU A 29 -16.52 -12.96 17.36
N PHE A 30 -15.37 -13.56 17.60
CA PHE A 30 -15.28 -14.89 18.20
C PHE A 30 -15.86 -14.89 19.62
N GLU A 31 -15.44 -13.95 20.48
CA GLU A 31 -15.97 -13.78 21.84
C GLU A 31 -17.48 -13.59 21.86
N LEU A 32 -18.00 -12.68 21.01
CA LEU A 32 -19.44 -12.38 20.91
C LEU A 32 -20.26 -13.58 20.44
N ARG A 33 -19.71 -14.42 19.56
CA ARG A 33 -20.38 -15.67 19.14
C ARG A 33 -20.41 -16.72 20.25
N THR A 34 -19.37 -16.76 21.07
CA THR A 34 -19.27 -17.72 22.19
C THR A 34 -20.08 -17.29 23.42
N SER A 35 -20.29 -15.99 23.61
CA SER A 35 -21.12 -15.44 24.68
C SER A 35 -22.55 -15.21 24.17
N LEU A 36 -23.39 -16.25 24.21
CA LEU A 36 -24.80 -16.16 23.82
C LEU A 36 -25.56 -15.14 24.70
N GLY A 37 -25.67 -13.90 24.23
CA GLY A 37 -26.51 -12.85 24.81
C GLY A 37 -27.32 -12.15 23.73
N ALA A 38 -28.59 -11.85 24.00
CA ALA A 38 -29.54 -11.25 23.06
C ALA A 38 -29.13 -9.87 22.50
N SER A 39 -28.07 -9.25 23.04
CA SER A 39 -27.51 -7.95 22.61
C SER A 39 -26.39 -8.06 21.56
N ALA A 40 -25.97 -9.27 21.16
CA ALA A 40 -24.77 -9.45 20.33
C ALA A 40 -24.97 -9.15 18.83
N GLY A 41 -26.22 -8.98 18.36
CA GLY A 41 -26.52 -8.81 16.94
C GLY A 41 -25.90 -7.55 16.32
N ASP A 42 -26.13 -6.40 16.96
CA ASP A 42 -25.62 -5.10 16.49
C ASP A 42 -24.10 -5.03 16.62
N ASP A 43 -23.54 -5.55 17.71
CA ASP A 43 -22.09 -5.64 17.91
C ASP A 43 -21.42 -6.52 16.85
N ILE A 44 -22.05 -7.64 16.46
CA ILE A 44 -21.54 -8.51 15.40
C ILE A 44 -21.58 -7.80 14.05
N ALA A 45 -22.68 -7.10 13.73
CA ALA A 45 -22.79 -6.34 12.49
C ALA A 45 -21.74 -5.22 12.43
N PHE A 46 -21.55 -4.49 13.53
CA PHE A 46 -20.56 -3.43 13.65
C PHE A 46 -19.13 -3.96 13.45
N ASN A 47 -18.74 -5.05 14.13
CA ASN A 47 -17.39 -5.61 13.98
C ASN A 47 -17.14 -6.17 12.57
N LYS A 48 -18.16 -6.67 11.86
CA LYS A 48 -18.02 -7.04 10.45
C LYS A 48 -17.77 -5.83 9.56
N SER A 49 -18.53 -4.75 9.75
CA SER A 49 -18.33 -3.49 9.03
C SER A 49 -16.92 -2.93 9.24
N LEU A 50 -16.41 -2.96 10.47
CA LEU A 50 -15.04 -2.55 10.76
C LEU A 50 -14.01 -3.36 9.97
N ILE A 51 -14.18 -4.68 9.88
CA ILE A 51 -13.27 -5.52 9.09
C ILE A 51 -13.31 -5.13 7.61
N GLU A 52 -14.49 -4.86 7.06
CA GLU A 52 -14.66 -4.43 5.67
C GLU A 52 -13.98 -3.08 5.40
N ASP A 53 -14.15 -2.12 6.30
CA ASP A 53 -13.50 -0.80 6.22
C ASP A 53 -11.97 -0.92 6.26
N GLU A 54 -11.44 -1.72 7.18
CA GLU A 54 -9.99 -1.96 7.30
C GLU A 54 -9.41 -2.65 6.04
N ILE A 55 -10.14 -3.60 5.45
CA ILE A 55 -9.76 -4.23 4.17
C ILE A 55 -9.73 -3.20 3.04
N TRP A 56 -10.69 -2.27 3.02
CA TRP A 56 -10.76 -1.23 2.01
C TRP A 56 -9.57 -0.26 2.11
N GLU A 57 -9.17 0.13 3.33
CA GLU A 57 -7.98 0.95 3.54
C GLU A 57 -6.69 0.24 3.11
N ILE A 58 -6.55 -1.05 3.43
CA ILE A 58 -5.43 -1.87 2.94
C ILE A 58 -5.38 -1.84 1.41
N HIS A 59 -6.52 -2.04 0.74
CA HIS A 59 -6.57 -2.02 -0.73
C HIS A 59 -6.10 -0.68 -1.32
N LYS A 60 -6.52 0.45 -0.73
CA LYS A 60 -6.07 1.79 -1.18
C LYS A 60 -4.55 1.93 -1.05
N LEU A 61 -3.99 1.51 0.08
CA LEU A 61 -2.55 1.58 0.34
C LEU A 61 -1.76 0.68 -0.62
N GLU A 62 -2.23 -0.53 -0.90
CA GLU A 62 -1.62 -1.42 -1.88
C GLU A 62 -1.64 -0.85 -3.30
N VAL A 63 -2.74 -0.23 -3.71
CA VAL A 63 -2.85 0.46 -5.00
C VAL A 63 -1.86 1.63 -5.07
N LEU A 64 -1.72 2.40 -3.99
CA LEU A 64 -0.75 3.49 -3.92
C LEU A 64 0.68 2.97 -4.05
N ILE A 65 1.05 1.92 -3.30
CA ILE A 65 2.37 1.28 -3.41
C ILE A 65 2.64 0.81 -4.84
N LYS A 66 1.69 0.11 -5.49
CA LYS A 66 1.86 -0.34 -6.89
C LYS A 66 2.12 0.82 -7.84
N ARG A 67 1.39 1.93 -7.71
CA ARG A 67 1.60 3.15 -8.52
C ARG A 67 2.98 3.75 -8.28
N LEU A 68 3.41 3.80 -7.02
CA LEU A 68 4.75 4.26 -6.66
C LEU A 68 5.81 3.29 -7.20
N GLU A 69 5.66 1.97 -7.15
CA GLU A 69 6.69 1.10 -7.72
C GLU A 69 6.74 1.19 -9.26
N GLN A 70 5.59 1.39 -9.92
CA GLN A 70 5.51 1.45 -11.37
C GLN A 70 6.15 2.72 -11.95
N SER A 71 5.94 3.90 -11.34
CA SER A 71 6.61 5.11 -11.84
C SER A 71 8.14 5.01 -11.69
N GLN A 72 8.68 4.33 -10.65
CA GLN A 72 10.12 4.12 -10.51
C GLN A 72 10.69 3.31 -11.68
N ARG A 73 9.98 2.26 -12.08
CA ARG A 73 10.37 1.43 -13.23
C ARG A 73 10.36 2.23 -14.52
N ASN A 74 9.37 3.10 -14.71
CA ASN A 74 9.28 3.98 -15.88
C ASN A 74 10.43 4.99 -15.91
N ASP A 75 10.73 5.65 -14.80
CA ASP A 75 11.83 6.61 -14.69
C ASP A 75 13.18 5.93 -14.99
N ALA A 76 13.40 4.72 -14.45
CA ALA A 76 14.60 3.94 -14.73
C ALA A 76 14.70 3.50 -16.20
N GLN A 77 13.57 3.18 -16.85
CA GLN A 77 13.54 2.87 -18.29
C GLN A 77 13.84 4.10 -19.14
N LEU A 78 13.30 5.27 -18.79
CA LEU A 78 13.57 6.54 -19.48
C LEU A 78 15.06 6.91 -19.37
N LEU A 79 15.64 6.84 -18.17
CA LEU A 79 17.08 7.05 -17.97
C LEU A 79 17.92 6.10 -18.82
N ARG A 80 17.60 4.81 -18.85
CA ARG A 80 18.30 3.84 -19.72
C ARG A 80 18.17 4.15 -21.21
N ARG A 81 17.04 4.71 -21.66
CA ARG A 81 16.87 5.16 -23.05
C ARG A 81 17.70 6.41 -23.31
N MET A 82 17.68 7.40 -22.42
CA MET A 82 18.47 8.62 -22.55
C MET A 82 19.97 8.34 -22.56
N VAL A 83 20.48 7.43 -21.72
CA VAL A 83 21.90 7.04 -21.74
C VAL A 83 22.27 6.39 -23.07
N ARG A 84 21.42 5.51 -23.62
CA ARG A 84 21.66 4.89 -24.94
C ARG A 84 21.63 5.91 -26.09
N LEU A 85 20.73 6.88 -26.04
CA LEU A 85 20.59 7.90 -27.09
C LEU A 85 21.62 9.05 -26.94
N GLY A 86 22.01 9.39 -25.71
CA GLY A 86 22.94 10.46 -25.37
C GLY A 86 24.42 10.06 -25.45
N GLY A 87 24.74 8.77 -25.35
CA GLY A 87 26.08 8.24 -25.64
C GLY A 87 26.50 8.46 -27.10
N SER A 88 25.54 8.58 -28.02
CA SER A 88 25.78 8.93 -29.43
C SER A 88 25.88 10.44 -29.67
N PHE A 89 25.39 11.28 -28.75
CA PHE A 89 25.35 12.73 -28.92
C PHE A 89 26.61 13.43 -28.36
N TRP A 90 27.28 12.83 -27.37
CA TRP A 90 28.48 13.40 -26.75
C TRP A 90 29.80 13.08 -27.46
N LEU A 91 29.84 12.06 -28.32
CA LEU A 91 31.06 11.67 -29.05
C LEU A 91 31.33 12.50 -30.32
N ASN A 92 30.41 13.37 -30.74
CA ASN A 92 30.53 14.15 -31.97
C ASN A 92 30.82 15.66 -31.74
N ARG A 93 31.43 16.01 -30.60
CA ARG A 93 31.82 17.39 -30.24
C ARG A 93 33.33 17.56 -30.00
N LYS A 94 34.16 16.74 -30.64
CA LYS A 94 35.64 16.89 -30.64
C LYS A 94 36.27 16.66 -32.02
N THR A 95 35.61 17.13 -33.07
CA THR A 95 36.22 17.27 -34.40
C THR A 95 35.73 18.54 -35.06
N GLN A 96 36.29 19.67 -34.64
CA GLN A 96 36.69 20.79 -35.50
C GLN A 96 37.59 21.75 -34.71
#